data_AF-A0A9W8MA35-F1
#
_entry.id   AF-A0A9W8MA35-F1
#
_cell.length_a   1.000
_cell.length_b   1.000
_cell.length_c   1.000
_cell.angle_alpha   90.00
_cell.angle_beta   90.00
_cell.angle_gamma   90.00
#
_symmetry.space_group_name_H-M   'P 1'
#
loop_
_entity.id
_entity.type
_entity.pdbx_description
1 polymer ?
#
loop_
_entity_poly.entity_id
_entity_poly.type
_entity_poly.pdbx_seq_one_letter_code
_entity_poly.pdbx_strand_id
1 'polypeptide(L)'
;MSTDSPNETTHGATPRVGDVLWGGTVFFKLIDRTSGAHQVEETIFEVPRYRFTEYSEVFADMFHMPQGAGDAEDIEGRRRDRPIVLEGYKAADFAAIVKVLYPAPKDMIAGSYNLTKDEWVGVLDLSTRWQMKMTREHAIVKLSDLSLSPFEKVTLARAHKVVKWLKEGLNEIVTQEEALKPDELKAHVGLETAFRLMWIQIQSLKRPQVALNPRITLGSLGCYNGHAVFTGPRNCKYCSREISIGDPEAMYMDPSPTVTYKHGDAGIELGMNLANLRCKNCSYTPIYCKSYSCPSCGSSTPYASFWIISSPAQNTNADTVSVEEVFKEEIASYECWSQ
;
A
#
# COMPACT_ATOMS: atom_id res chain seq x y z
N MET A 1 -28.90 -12.49 71.24
CA MET A 1 -29.18 -11.07 71.55
C MET A 1 -27.89 -10.32 71.26
N SER A 2 -27.67 -9.90 70.01
CA SER A 2 -28.14 -8.61 69.45
C SER A 2 -27.40 -7.47 70.16
N THR A 3 -26.59 -6.65 69.49
CA THR A 3 -26.96 -5.89 68.31
C THR A 3 -25.73 -5.36 67.56
N ASP A 4 -25.88 -5.31 66.24
CA ASP A 4 -25.00 -4.72 65.24
C ASP A 4 -24.74 -3.22 65.45
N SER A 5 -23.55 -2.76 65.06
CA SER A 5 -23.27 -1.34 64.80
C SER A 5 -23.41 -1.08 63.29
N PRO A 6 -24.28 -0.17 62.82
CA PRO A 6 -24.45 0.09 61.40
C PRO A 6 -23.55 1.21 60.89
N ASN A 7 -22.85 0.89 59.79
CA ASN A 7 -22.56 1.74 58.64
C ASN A 7 -22.15 3.21 58.87
N GLU A 8 -20.84 3.46 58.84
CA GLU A 8 -20.32 4.70 58.29
C GLU A 8 -20.77 4.83 56.82
N THR A 9 -21.70 5.74 56.58
CA THR A 9 -22.12 6.10 55.23
C THR A 9 -21.03 7.00 54.66
N THR A 10 -20.09 6.42 53.93
CA THR A 10 -19.11 7.18 53.15
C THR A 10 -19.87 7.91 52.04
N HIS A 11 -20.23 9.17 52.29
CA HIS A 11 -20.71 10.05 51.23
C HIS A 11 -19.61 10.14 50.18
N GLY A 12 -19.83 9.47 49.04
CA GLY A 12 -18.96 9.53 47.89
C GLY A 12 -18.72 10.99 47.52
N ALA A 13 -17.46 11.43 47.61
CA ALA A 13 -17.07 12.75 47.15
C ALA A 13 -17.45 12.85 45.67
N THR A 14 -18.42 13.71 45.36
CA THR A 14 -18.76 14.04 43.98
C THR A 14 -17.51 14.67 43.36
N PRO A 15 -16.99 14.16 42.25
CA PRO A 15 -15.84 14.77 41.59
C PRO A 15 -16.19 16.22 41.28
N ARG A 16 -15.36 17.17 41.75
CA ARG A 16 -15.51 18.57 41.36
C ARG A 16 -15.23 18.65 39.87
N VAL A 17 -16.30 18.82 39.09
CA VAL A 17 -16.18 19.14 37.66
C VAL A 17 -15.59 20.54 37.59
N GLY A 18 -14.37 20.67 37.06
CA GLY A 18 -13.76 21.98 36.85
C GLY A 18 -14.59 22.80 35.86
N ASP A 19 -14.52 24.13 35.95
CA ASP A 19 -15.20 25.02 35.03
C ASP A 19 -14.73 24.75 33.59
N VAL A 20 -15.65 24.35 32.71
CA VAL A 20 -15.37 24.16 31.28
C VAL A 20 -15.61 25.49 30.57
N LEU A 21 -14.54 26.19 30.22
CA LEU A 21 -14.59 27.43 29.44
C LEU A 21 -14.54 27.10 27.95
N TRP A 22 -15.69 27.16 27.27
CA TRP A 22 -15.84 26.89 25.83
C TRP A 22 -15.21 27.95 24.90
N GLY A 23 -14.43 28.89 25.44
CA GLY A 23 -13.63 29.84 24.66
C GLY A 23 -14.40 30.88 23.85
N GLY A 24 -15.73 30.93 23.98
CA GLY A 24 -16.59 31.82 23.18
C GLY A 24 -16.65 31.43 21.70
N THR A 25 -17.26 32.31 20.90
CA THR A 25 -17.42 32.14 19.46
C THR A 25 -16.30 32.86 18.70
N VAL A 26 -15.90 32.30 17.55
CA VAL A 26 -14.98 32.93 16.60
C VAL A 26 -15.60 32.99 15.21
N PHE A 27 -15.39 34.10 14.51
CA PHE A 27 -15.82 34.33 13.14
C PHE A 27 -14.64 34.19 12.17
N PHE A 28 -14.75 33.32 11.19
CA PHE A 28 -13.78 33.15 10.10
C PHE A 28 -14.38 33.61 8.77
N LYS A 29 -13.64 34.38 7.99
CA LYS A 29 -14.00 34.74 6.61
C LYS A 29 -13.06 34.02 5.66
N LEU A 30 -13.60 33.10 4.86
CA LEU A 30 -12.84 32.39 3.85
C LEU A 30 -12.94 33.11 2.51
N ILE A 31 -11.79 33.24 1.85
CA ILE A 31 -11.68 33.85 0.52
C ILE A 31 -11.02 32.83 -0.39
N ASP A 32 -11.82 32.15 -1.21
CA ASP A 32 -11.33 31.20 -2.20
C ASP A 32 -10.80 31.97 -3.42
N ARG A 33 -9.50 31.84 -3.69
CA ARG A 33 -8.81 32.38 -4.87
C ARG A 33 -8.28 31.24 -5.72
N THR A 34 -9.10 30.25 -6.03
CA THR A 34 -8.71 29.18 -6.96
C THR A 34 -8.44 29.78 -8.34
N SER A 35 -7.18 29.65 -8.78
CA SER A 35 -6.65 30.15 -10.05
C SER A 35 -7.39 29.53 -11.25
N GLY A 36 -8.44 30.20 -11.72
CA GLY A 36 -9.23 29.80 -12.88
C GLY A 36 -10.68 30.26 -12.84
N ALA A 37 -11.27 30.45 -11.66
CA ALA A 37 -12.61 31.01 -11.51
C ALA A 37 -12.52 32.54 -11.35
N HIS A 38 -13.21 33.29 -12.21
CA HIS A 38 -13.35 34.76 -12.07
C HIS A 38 -14.27 35.17 -10.89
N GLN A 39 -14.60 34.23 -10.00
CA GLN A 39 -15.52 34.42 -8.89
C GLN A 39 -14.79 34.15 -7.58
N VAL A 40 -14.62 35.21 -6.79
CA VAL A 40 -14.14 35.12 -5.41
C VAL A 40 -15.32 34.69 -4.56
N GLU A 41 -15.27 33.50 -3.98
CA GLU A 41 -16.28 33.07 -3.00
C GLU A 41 -15.87 33.57 -1.61
N GLU A 42 -16.74 34.37 -0.98
CA GLU A 42 -16.57 34.84 0.39
C GLU A 42 -17.63 34.24 1.30
N THR A 43 -17.19 33.45 2.28
CA THR A 43 -18.11 32.80 3.23
C THR A 43 -17.65 33.06 4.66
N ILE A 44 -18.58 33.50 5.51
CA ILE A 44 -18.32 33.73 6.94
C ILE A 44 -18.87 32.55 7.75
N PHE A 45 -18.02 31.93 8.54
CA PHE A 45 -18.38 30.86 9.48
C PHE A 45 -18.34 31.40 10.91
N GLU A 46 -19.38 31.08 11.66
CA GLU A 46 -19.47 31.32 13.10
C GLU A 46 -19.36 29.98 13.81
N VAL A 47 -18.28 29.78 14.58
CA VAL A 47 -17.98 28.49 15.22
C VAL A 47 -17.46 28.68 16.64
N PRO A 48 -17.65 27.70 17.54
CA PRO A 48 -17.03 27.77 18.86
C PRO A 48 -15.50 27.76 18.74
N ARG A 49 -14.81 28.47 19.62
CA ARG A 49 -13.34 28.60 19.59
C ARG A 49 -12.62 27.39 20.21
N TYR A 50 -13.24 26.76 21.19
CA TYR A 50 -12.61 25.77 22.07
C TYR A 50 -11.85 24.65 21.32
N ARG A 51 -12.45 23.99 20.33
CA ARG A 51 -11.84 22.85 19.63
C ARG A 51 -10.70 23.27 18.69
N PHE A 52 -10.76 24.48 18.16
CA PHE A 52 -9.64 25.04 17.40
C PHE A 52 -8.44 25.29 18.33
N THR A 53 -8.67 25.85 19.52
CA THR A 53 -7.60 26.00 20.54
C THR A 53 -7.09 24.66 21.04
N GLU A 54 -7.97 23.70 21.30
CA GLU A 54 -7.64 22.39 21.88
C GLU A 54 -6.84 21.53 20.91
N TYR A 55 -7.20 21.55 19.62
CA TYR A 55 -6.62 20.64 18.64
C TYR A 55 -5.57 21.27 17.73
N SER A 56 -5.36 22.59 17.76
CA SER A 56 -4.36 23.26 16.92
C SER A 56 -3.52 24.23 17.73
N GLU A 57 -2.21 23.96 17.80
CA GLU A 57 -1.23 24.88 18.36
C GLU A 57 -1.20 26.21 17.59
N VAL A 58 -1.36 26.16 16.26
CA VAL A 58 -1.43 27.36 15.41
C VAL A 58 -2.58 28.28 15.86
N PHE A 59 -3.78 27.73 16.03
CA PHE A 59 -4.91 28.52 16.50
C PHE A 59 -4.74 28.91 17.96
N ALA A 60 -4.25 28.02 18.83
CA ALA A 60 -3.99 28.34 20.23
C ALA A 60 -3.05 29.55 20.35
N ASP A 61 -1.92 29.55 19.67
CA ASP A 61 -0.95 30.64 19.71
C ASP A 61 -1.53 31.93 19.14
N MET A 62 -2.17 31.87 17.97
CA MET A 62 -2.83 33.01 17.34
C MET A 62 -3.87 33.63 18.27
N PHE A 63 -4.56 32.79 19.05
CA PHE A 63 -5.57 33.17 20.03
C PHE A 63 -4.99 33.76 21.33
N HIS A 64 -3.76 33.43 21.70
CA HIS A 64 -3.06 33.97 22.88
C HIS A 64 -2.16 35.16 22.57
N MET A 65 -1.87 35.45 21.29
CA MET A 65 -1.05 36.60 20.92
C MET A 65 -1.62 37.92 21.48
N PRO A 66 -0.78 38.80 22.06
CA PRO A 66 -1.21 40.11 22.52
C PRO A 66 -1.82 40.89 21.37
N GLN A 67 -3.11 41.15 21.45
CA GLN A 67 -3.74 42.06 20.50
C GLN A 67 -3.32 43.47 20.89
N GLY A 68 -2.87 44.27 19.91
CA GLY A 68 -2.31 45.61 20.15
C GLY A 68 -3.21 46.48 21.03
N ALA A 69 -2.66 47.56 21.60
CA ALA A 69 -3.24 48.43 22.63
C ALA A 69 -4.53 49.21 22.22
N GLY A 70 -5.47 48.56 21.54
CA GLY A 70 -6.84 49.00 21.31
C GLY A 70 -7.80 48.35 22.30
N ASP A 71 -9.07 48.77 22.24
CA ASP A 71 -10.13 48.29 23.13
C ASP A 71 -10.32 46.77 23.03
N ALA A 72 -10.73 46.12 24.12
CA ALA A 72 -11.03 44.68 24.15
C ALA A 72 -12.14 44.24 23.15
N GLU A 73 -12.88 45.21 22.63
CA GLU A 73 -13.89 45.10 21.57
C GLU A 73 -13.28 44.97 20.17
N ASP A 74 -12.04 45.42 19.97
CA ASP A 74 -11.41 45.54 18.65
C ASP A 74 -10.58 44.30 18.25
N ILE A 75 -10.89 43.16 18.85
CA ILE A 75 -10.15 41.91 18.68
C ILE A 75 -10.65 41.17 17.43
N GLU A 76 -9.73 40.79 16.55
CA GLU A 76 -10.05 40.04 15.32
C GLU A 76 -10.69 38.69 15.66
N GLY A 77 -11.74 38.33 14.93
CA GLY A 77 -12.48 37.09 15.08
C GLY A 77 -13.57 37.09 16.15
N ARG A 78 -13.69 38.13 17.00
CA ARG A 78 -14.75 38.17 18.03
C ARG A 78 -16.11 38.65 17.53
N ARG A 79 -16.14 39.36 16.41
CA ARG A 79 -17.36 39.93 15.82
C ARG A 79 -17.44 39.62 14.34
N ARG A 80 -18.68 39.57 13.83
CA ARG A 80 -18.97 39.22 12.43
C ARG A 80 -18.39 40.23 11.43
N ASP A 81 -18.32 41.49 11.80
CA ASP A 81 -17.78 42.60 11.00
C ASP A 81 -16.25 42.69 11.03
N ARG A 82 -15.61 41.99 11.98
CA ARG A 82 -14.14 41.85 12.07
C ARG A 82 -13.74 40.37 12.22
N PRO A 83 -14.00 39.52 11.21
CA PRO A 83 -13.66 38.09 11.23
C PRO A 83 -12.16 37.87 10.99
N ILE A 84 -11.67 36.69 11.34
CA ILE A 84 -10.33 36.24 10.95
C ILE A 84 -10.37 35.85 9.48
N VAL A 85 -9.56 36.52 8.65
CA VAL A 85 -9.54 36.28 7.20
C VAL A 85 -8.59 35.14 6.85
N LEU A 86 -9.11 34.11 6.22
CA LEU A 86 -8.37 32.94 5.73
C LEU A 86 -8.38 32.94 4.19
N GLU A 87 -7.34 33.52 3.59
CA GLU A 87 -7.18 33.56 2.13
C GLU A 87 -6.61 32.24 1.58
N GLY A 88 -7.13 31.79 0.43
CA GLY A 88 -6.62 30.60 -0.27
C GLY A 88 -7.15 29.27 0.27
N TYR A 89 -8.20 29.32 1.09
CA TYR A 89 -8.89 28.14 1.63
C TYR A 89 -10.30 28.03 1.06
N LYS A 90 -10.71 26.82 0.69
CA LYS A 90 -12.05 26.55 0.17
C LYS A 90 -13.06 26.52 1.32
N ALA A 91 -14.22 27.14 1.11
CA ALA A 91 -15.31 27.11 2.09
C ALA A 91 -15.80 25.68 2.37
N ALA A 92 -15.83 24.82 1.35
CA ALA A 92 -16.23 23.42 1.48
C ALA A 92 -15.30 22.61 2.41
N ASP A 93 -13.98 22.79 2.27
CA ASP A 93 -12.99 22.10 3.11
C ASP A 93 -13.13 22.56 4.57
N PHE A 94 -13.37 23.86 4.78
CA PHE A 94 -13.60 24.42 6.11
C PHE A 94 -14.89 23.90 6.75
N ALA A 95 -15.97 23.82 5.97
CA ALA A 95 -17.21 23.23 6.45
C ALA A 95 -17.01 21.75 6.87
N ALA A 96 -16.20 21.00 6.10
CA ALA A 96 -15.88 19.61 6.42
C ALA A 96 -15.10 19.47 7.74
N ILE A 97 -14.07 20.28 7.97
CA ILE A 97 -13.32 20.21 9.25
C ILE A 97 -14.16 20.70 10.44
N VAL A 98 -15.02 21.70 10.26
CA VAL A 98 -15.98 22.11 11.31
C VAL A 98 -16.94 20.97 11.66
N LYS A 99 -17.43 20.23 10.67
CA LYS A 99 -18.29 19.05 10.87
C LYS A 99 -17.57 17.97 11.70
N VAL A 100 -16.25 17.82 11.52
CA VAL A 100 -15.41 16.91 12.33
C VAL A 100 -15.19 17.41 13.75
N LEU A 101 -14.92 18.71 13.93
CA LEU A 101 -14.68 19.30 15.26
C LEU A 101 -15.97 19.41 16.09
N TYR A 102 -17.10 19.63 15.41
CA TYR A 102 -18.41 19.90 16.01
C TYR A 102 -19.50 19.05 15.33
N PRO A 103 -19.49 17.72 15.52
CA PRO A 103 -20.52 16.85 14.95
C PRO A 103 -21.89 17.19 15.54
N ALA A 104 -22.89 17.37 14.68
CA ALA A 104 -24.24 17.67 15.14
C ALA A 104 -24.83 16.43 15.84
N PRO A 105 -25.39 16.55 17.06
CA PRO A 105 -25.94 15.40 17.79
C PRO A 105 -27.00 14.63 16.99
N LYS A 106 -27.82 15.34 16.20
CA LYS A 106 -28.82 14.72 15.32
C LYS A 106 -28.21 13.73 14.32
N ASP A 107 -27.05 14.05 13.75
CA ASP A 107 -26.42 13.25 12.70
C ASP A 107 -25.68 12.06 13.31
N MET A 108 -25.14 12.24 14.53
CA MET A 108 -24.58 11.17 15.34
C MET A 108 -25.65 10.14 15.75
N ILE A 109 -26.76 10.62 16.33
CA ILE A 109 -27.84 9.77 16.86
C ILE A 109 -28.54 9.01 15.75
N ALA A 110 -28.76 9.65 14.59
CA ALA A 110 -29.39 9.00 13.44
C ALA A 110 -28.44 8.06 12.67
N GLY A 111 -27.15 8.00 13.03
CA GLY A 111 -26.14 7.24 12.29
C GLY A 111 -25.86 7.78 10.88
N SER A 112 -26.30 9.01 10.58
CA SER A 112 -26.13 9.66 9.27
C SER A 112 -24.85 10.48 9.16
N TYR A 113 -24.07 10.56 10.23
CA TYR A 113 -22.78 11.25 10.20
C TYR A 113 -21.78 10.50 9.33
N ASN A 114 -21.65 10.97 8.10
CA ASN A 114 -20.65 10.54 7.15
C ASN A 114 -20.09 11.76 6.42
N LEU A 115 -18.83 11.66 6.03
CA LEU A 115 -18.17 12.60 5.15
C LEU A 115 -17.81 11.84 3.86
N THR A 116 -17.97 12.53 2.75
CA THR A 116 -17.51 12.10 1.43
C THR A 116 -15.98 12.07 1.38
N LYS A 117 -15.44 11.42 0.34
CA LYS A 117 -13.99 11.40 0.10
C LYS A 117 -13.41 12.81 -0.02
N ASP A 118 -14.04 13.68 -0.78
CA ASP A 118 -13.56 15.05 -0.99
C ASP A 118 -13.61 15.87 0.31
N GLU A 119 -14.67 15.71 1.13
CA GLU A 119 -14.72 16.30 2.47
C GLU A 119 -13.56 15.80 3.35
N TRP A 120 -13.26 14.50 3.35
CA TRP A 120 -12.13 13.98 4.12
C TRP A 120 -10.77 14.45 3.60
N VAL A 121 -10.60 14.62 2.28
CA VAL A 121 -9.40 15.24 1.70
C VAL A 121 -9.26 16.69 2.16
N GLY A 122 -10.36 17.45 2.18
CA GLY A 122 -10.38 18.81 2.73
C GLY A 122 -10.02 18.85 4.21
N VAL A 123 -10.58 17.94 5.01
CA VAL A 123 -10.21 17.78 6.43
C VAL A 123 -8.72 17.47 6.57
N LEU A 124 -8.17 16.58 5.74
CA LEU A 124 -6.74 16.23 5.78
C LEU A 124 -5.84 17.42 5.41
N ASP A 125 -6.19 18.19 4.39
CA ASP A 125 -5.42 19.38 3.99
C ASP A 125 -5.39 20.43 5.11
N LEU A 126 -6.55 20.80 5.64
CA LEU A 126 -6.66 21.82 6.68
C LEU A 126 -6.03 21.38 7.99
N SER A 127 -6.28 20.13 8.42
CA SER A 127 -5.68 19.60 9.65
C SER A 127 -4.16 19.48 9.55
N THR A 128 -3.61 19.21 8.36
CA THR A 128 -2.15 19.23 8.14
C THR A 128 -1.59 20.64 8.25
N ARG A 129 -2.20 21.63 7.57
CA ARG A 129 -1.73 23.03 7.57
C ARG A 129 -1.84 23.70 8.92
N TRP A 130 -2.89 23.39 9.68
CA TRP A 130 -3.12 23.96 11.01
C TRP A 130 -2.57 23.09 12.13
N GLN A 131 -1.75 22.09 11.81
CA GLN A 131 -1.08 21.22 12.77
C GLN A 131 -2.03 20.53 13.76
N MET A 132 -3.22 20.16 13.29
CA MET A 132 -4.20 19.42 14.07
C MET A 132 -3.89 17.92 14.05
N LYS A 133 -2.89 17.49 14.82
CA LYS A 133 -2.35 16.11 14.78
C LYS A 133 -3.45 15.04 14.89
N MET A 134 -4.31 15.14 15.91
CA MET A 134 -5.37 14.15 16.14
C MET A 134 -6.40 14.12 15.00
N THR A 135 -6.81 15.28 14.49
CA THR A 135 -7.76 15.39 13.36
C THR A 135 -7.14 14.86 12.07
N ARG A 136 -5.86 15.14 11.84
CA ARG A 136 -5.09 14.64 10.69
C ARG A 136 -5.02 13.12 10.70
N GLU A 137 -4.63 12.52 11.82
CA GLU A 137 -4.59 11.06 11.97
C GLU A 137 -5.96 10.42 11.72
N HIS A 138 -7.02 11.03 12.25
CA HIS A 138 -8.38 10.56 12.02
C HIS A 138 -8.77 10.59 10.53
N ALA A 139 -8.43 11.68 9.82
CA ALA A 139 -8.68 11.79 8.39
C ALA A 139 -7.89 10.75 7.57
N ILE A 140 -6.63 10.47 7.94
CA ILE A 140 -5.81 9.42 7.30
C ILE A 140 -6.46 8.04 7.48
N VAL A 141 -6.93 7.71 8.67
CA VAL A 141 -7.64 6.44 8.91
C VAL A 141 -8.88 6.35 8.04
N LYS A 142 -9.72 7.39 8.06
CA LYS A 142 -10.98 7.40 7.28
C LYS A 142 -10.77 7.36 5.77
N LEU A 143 -9.76 8.06 5.26
CA LEU A 143 -9.39 7.99 3.85
C LEU A 143 -8.77 6.64 3.47
N SER A 144 -8.10 5.95 4.39
CA SER A 144 -7.58 4.59 4.13
C SER A 144 -8.70 3.55 4.06
N ASP A 145 -9.79 3.76 4.80
CA ASP A 145 -10.99 2.92 4.76
C ASP A 145 -11.79 3.14 3.45
N LEU A 146 -11.66 4.32 2.84
CA LEU A 146 -12.20 4.63 1.52
C LEU A 146 -11.22 4.08 0.46
N SER A 147 -11.69 3.25 -0.47
CA SER A 147 -10.84 2.66 -1.50
C SER A 147 -10.18 3.74 -2.39
N LEU A 148 -8.95 4.13 -2.06
CA LEU A 148 -8.13 5.03 -2.87
C LEU A 148 -7.43 4.25 -3.98
N SER A 149 -7.45 4.80 -5.20
CA SER A 149 -6.64 4.25 -6.29
C SER A 149 -5.14 4.41 -6.01
N PRO A 150 -4.27 3.61 -6.64
CA PRO A 150 -2.82 3.71 -6.43
C PRO A 150 -2.27 5.11 -6.70
N PHE A 151 -2.77 5.80 -7.74
CA PHE A 151 -2.36 7.16 -8.08
C PHE A 151 -2.84 8.21 -7.06
N GLU A 152 -4.05 8.05 -6.54
CA GLU A 152 -4.58 8.93 -5.49
C GLU A 152 -3.79 8.76 -4.19
N LYS A 153 -3.41 7.53 -3.83
CA LYS A 153 -2.52 7.27 -2.70
C LYS A 153 -1.20 8.03 -2.86
N VAL A 154 -0.54 7.94 -4.01
CA VAL A 154 0.72 8.66 -4.27
C VAL A 154 0.52 10.17 -4.21
N THR A 155 -0.55 10.69 -4.83
CA THR A 155 -0.85 12.12 -4.88
C THR A 155 -1.10 12.69 -3.48
N LEU A 156 -2.00 12.07 -2.71
CA LEU A 156 -2.32 12.48 -1.35
C LEU A 156 -1.13 12.28 -0.40
N ALA A 157 -0.36 11.21 -0.57
CA ALA A 157 0.85 10.96 0.22
C ALA A 157 1.87 12.08 0.06
N ARG A 158 2.07 12.58 -1.16
CA ARG A 158 3.01 13.67 -1.45
C ARG A 158 2.53 15.01 -0.92
N ALA A 159 1.24 15.29 -1.10
CA ALA A 159 0.61 16.52 -0.63
C ALA A 159 0.60 16.63 0.90
N HIS A 160 0.30 15.52 1.59
CA HIS A 160 0.08 15.51 3.05
C HIS A 160 1.16 14.76 3.84
N LYS A 161 2.24 14.33 3.18
CA LYS A 161 3.39 13.63 3.78
C LYS A 161 2.99 12.35 4.53
N VAL A 162 2.22 11.49 3.87
CA VAL A 162 1.74 10.21 4.43
C VAL A 162 2.56 9.04 3.87
N VAL A 163 3.59 8.61 4.60
CA VAL A 163 4.53 7.55 4.17
C VAL A 163 3.83 6.25 3.76
N LYS A 164 2.84 5.83 4.56
CA LYS A 164 2.10 4.59 4.33
C LYS A 164 1.48 4.55 2.93
N TRP A 165 0.76 5.61 2.57
CA TRP A 165 0.12 5.72 1.25
C TRP A 165 1.13 5.83 0.11
N LEU A 166 2.28 6.48 0.32
CA LEU A 166 3.33 6.52 -0.70
C LEU A 166 3.82 5.11 -1.02
N LYS A 167 4.17 4.33 0.01
CA LYS A 167 4.64 2.95 -0.15
C LYS A 167 3.57 2.06 -0.79
N GLU A 168 2.34 2.10 -0.28
CA GLU A 168 1.22 1.31 -0.82
C GLU A 168 0.94 1.66 -2.28
N GLY A 169 0.78 2.94 -2.60
CA GLY A 169 0.48 3.39 -3.96
C GLY A 169 1.57 3.04 -4.96
N LEU A 170 2.85 3.27 -4.62
CA LEU A 170 3.97 2.94 -5.51
C LEU A 170 4.10 1.41 -5.70
N ASN A 171 3.98 0.61 -4.64
CA ASN A 171 4.02 -0.85 -4.75
C ASN A 171 2.86 -1.38 -5.60
N GLU A 172 1.63 -0.90 -5.37
CA GLU A 172 0.46 -1.28 -6.16
C GLU A 172 0.67 -0.99 -7.65
N ILE A 173 1.21 0.20 -8.00
CA ILE A 173 1.55 0.55 -9.39
C ILE A 173 2.59 -0.42 -9.97
N VAL A 174 3.65 -0.75 -9.22
CA VAL A 174 4.70 -1.66 -9.70
C VAL A 174 4.14 -3.07 -9.92
N THR A 175 3.26 -3.55 -9.05
CA THR A 175 2.73 -4.93 -9.09
C THR A 175 1.60 -5.17 -10.10
N GLN A 176 1.08 -4.13 -10.75
CA GLN A 176 0.05 -4.30 -11.78
C GLN A 176 0.56 -5.16 -12.95
N GLU A 177 -0.20 -6.21 -13.29
CA GLU A 177 0.14 -7.13 -14.39
C GLU A 177 0.04 -6.47 -15.77
N GLU A 178 -0.88 -5.52 -15.93
CA GLU A 178 -1.01 -4.74 -17.16
C GLU A 178 -0.03 -3.55 -17.14
N ALA A 179 0.88 -3.53 -18.12
CA ALA A 179 1.79 -2.41 -18.29
C ALA A 179 1.00 -1.13 -18.60
N LEU A 180 1.00 -0.19 -17.66
CA LEU A 180 0.45 1.14 -17.84
C LEU A 180 1.11 1.83 -19.04
N LYS A 181 0.33 2.60 -19.80
CA LYS A 181 0.89 3.39 -20.90
C LYS A 181 1.87 4.43 -20.34
N PRO A 182 3.08 4.56 -20.90
CA PRO A 182 4.09 5.48 -20.38
C PRO A 182 3.60 6.93 -20.22
N ASP A 183 2.79 7.42 -21.15
CA ASP A 183 2.24 8.79 -21.11
C ASP A 183 1.24 8.98 -19.96
N GLU A 184 0.43 7.95 -19.67
CA GLU A 184 -0.54 7.98 -18.57
C GLU A 184 0.17 7.94 -17.22
N LEU A 185 1.17 7.06 -17.07
CA LEU A 185 1.98 6.98 -15.85
C LEU A 185 2.71 8.32 -15.62
N LYS A 186 3.32 8.89 -16.66
CA LYS A 186 3.97 10.20 -16.60
C LYS A 186 3.00 11.30 -16.17
N ALA A 187 1.76 11.30 -16.69
CA ALA A 187 0.76 12.31 -16.35
C ALA A 187 0.37 12.28 -14.87
N HIS A 188 0.29 11.08 -14.27
CA HIS A 188 -0.14 10.93 -12.87
C HIS A 188 0.99 11.14 -11.85
N VAL A 189 2.19 10.58 -12.09
CA VAL A 189 3.26 10.56 -11.07
C VAL A 189 4.49 11.41 -11.44
N GLY A 190 4.52 11.98 -12.64
CA GLY A 190 5.66 12.70 -13.18
C GLY A 190 6.71 11.80 -13.82
N LEU A 191 7.55 12.39 -14.66
CA LEU A 191 8.52 11.67 -15.50
C LEU A 191 9.52 10.84 -14.70
N GLU A 192 10.13 11.43 -13.67
CA GLU A 192 11.15 10.77 -12.86
C GLU A 192 10.60 9.57 -12.10
N THR A 193 9.43 9.73 -11.47
CA THR A 193 8.76 8.63 -10.74
C THR A 193 8.36 7.53 -11.72
N ALA A 194 7.81 7.89 -12.89
CA ALA A 194 7.45 6.92 -13.92
C ALA A 194 8.64 6.07 -14.36
N PHE A 195 9.80 6.69 -14.65
CA PHE A 195 11.02 5.96 -15.02
C PHE A 195 11.50 5.02 -13.92
N ARG A 196 11.48 5.45 -12.65
CA ARG A 196 11.87 4.61 -11.51
C ARG A 196 10.95 3.40 -11.38
N LEU A 197 9.63 3.60 -11.47
CA LEU A 197 8.65 2.52 -11.38
C LEU A 197 8.80 1.52 -12.54
N MET A 198 8.94 2.00 -13.77
CA MET A 198 9.21 1.14 -14.93
C MET A 198 10.51 0.35 -14.78
N TRP A 199 11.56 0.97 -14.22
CA TRP A 199 12.82 0.28 -13.98
C TRP A 199 12.67 -0.84 -12.93
N ILE A 200 11.96 -0.59 -11.82
CA ILE A 200 11.63 -1.61 -10.81
C ILE A 200 10.83 -2.76 -11.44
N GLN A 201 9.83 -2.44 -12.27
CA GLN A 201 9.06 -3.44 -13.01
C GLN A 201 9.96 -4.29 -13.93
N ILE A 202 10.85 -3.66 -14.70
CA ILE A 202 11.80 -4.37 -15.58
C ILE A 202 12.72 -5.29 -14.77
N GLN A 203 13.27 -4.84 -13.64
CA GLN A 203 14.09 -5.72 -12.78
C GLN A 203 13.26 -6.89 -12.22
N SER A 204 12.00 -6.63 -11.87
CA SER A 204 11.07 -7.66 -11.40
C SER A 204 10.72 -8.68 -12.50
N LEU A 205 10.65 -8.23 -13.76
CA LEU A 205 10.45 -9.07 -14.95
C LEU A 205 11.72 -9.84 -15.38
N LYS A 206 12.92 -9.40 -14.98
CA LYS A 206 14.17 -10.16 -15.12
C LYS A 206 14.27 -11.35 -14.17
N ARG A 207 13.27 -11.58 -13.31
CA ARG A 207 13.03 -12.93 -12.82
C ARG A 207 13.00 -13.86 -14.03
N PRO A 208 13.41 -15.13 -13.90
CA PRO A 208 12.97 -16.12 -14.85
C PRO A 208 11.44 -16.18 -14.71
N GLN A 209 10.71 -15.34 -15.47
CA GLN A 209 9.45 -15.79 -16.04
C GLN A 209 9.79 -17.16 -16.59
N VAL A 210 9.07 -18.19 -16.12
CA VAL A 210 9.17 -19.57 -16.60
C VAL A 210 9.47 -19.46 -18.08
N ALA A 211 10.73 -19.72 -18.44
CA ALA A 211 11.16 -19.46 -19.79
C ALA A 211 10.20 -20.25 -20.65
N LEU A 212 9.60 -19.61 -21.66
CA LEU A 212 8.78 -20.30 -22.67
C LEU A 212 9.56 -21.46 -23.34
N ASN A 213 10.85 -21.60 -23.04
CA ASN A 213 11.63 -22.83 -23.07
C ASN A 213 12.18 -23.18 -21.67
N PRO A 214 11.51 -23.99 -20.84
CA PRO A 214 12.15 -24.50 -19.63
C PRO A 214 13.42 -25.23 -20.06
N ARG A 215 14.59 -24.82 -19.57
CA ARG A 215 15.85 -25.52 -19.81
C ARG A 215 15.77 -26.86 -19.09
N ILE A 216 15.23 -27.88 -19.75
CA ILE A 216 15.05 -29.21 -19.17
C ILE A 216 16.41 -29.89 -19.09
N THR A 217 16.87 -30.09 -17.87
CA THR A 217 18.04 -30.89 -17.57
C THR A 217 17.60 -32.25 -17.05
N LEU A 218 18.54 -33.20 -16.97
CA LEU A 218 18.23 -34.49 -16.36
C LEU A 218 17.87 -34.34 -14.87
N GLY A 219 18.47 -33.36 -14.18
CA GLY A 219 18.20 -33.04 -12.78
C GLY A 219 16.86 -32.33 -12.52
N SER A 220 16.25 -31.70 -13.53
CA SER A 220 14.92 -31.11 -13.40
C SER A 220 13.78 -32.13 -13.56
N LEU A 221 14.08 -33.40 -13.83
CA LEU A 221 13.08 -34.46 -14.00
C LEU A 221 12.78 -35.12 -12.65
N GLY A 222 11.62 -34.81 -12.10
CA GLY A 222 11.18 -35.25 -10.78
C GLY A 222 10.03 -36.26 -10.80
N CYS A 223 9.85 -36.92 -9.65
CA CYS A 223 8.69 -37.77 -9.39
C CYS A 223 7.49 -36.95 -8.92
N TYR A 224 6.33 -37.60 -8.70
CA TYR A 224 5.11 -36.94 -8.22
C TYR A 224 5.29 -36.19 -6.88
N ASN A 225 6.27 -36.61 -6.06
CA ASN A 225 6.58 -35.98 -4.77
C ASN A 225 7.63 -34.86 -4.87
N GLY A 226 7.98 -34.41 -6.08
CA GLY A 226 8.94 -33.31 -6.27
C GLY A 226 10.41 -33.66 -6.07
N HIS A 227 10.77 -34.94 -5.93
CA HIS A 227 12.17 -35.37 -5.81
C HIS A 227 12.79 -35.66 -7.17
N ALA A 228 14.07 -35.30 -7.36
CA ALA A 228 14.83 -35.63 -8.56
C ALA A 228 14.93 -37.14 -8.78
N VAL A 229 14.53 -37.62 -9.95
CA VAL A 229 14.60 -39.05 -10.31
C VAL A 229 16.01 -39.44 -10.76
N PHE A 230 16.74 -38.50 -11.35
CA PHE A 230 18.09 -38.73 -11.84
C PHE A 230 19.12 -37.97 -10.99
N THR A 231 19.95 -38.72 -10.27
CA THR A 231 21.02 -38.20 -9.41
C THR A 231 22.42 -38.43 -9.99
N GLY A 232 22.52 -38.96 -11.22
CA GLY A 232 23.75 -39.29 -11.93
C GLY A 232 23.63 -39.01 -13.43
N PRO A 233 24.75 -38.84 -14.16
CA PRO A 233 24.73 -38.70 -15.61
C PRO A 233 24.15 -39.96 -16.29
N ARG A 234 23.63 -39.81 -17.51
CA ARG A 234 23.09 -40.91 -18.31
C ARG A 234 23.61 -40.85 -19.74
N ASN A 235 23.84 -42.00 -20.36
CA ASN A 235 24.20 -42.05 -21.77
C ASN A 235 22.94 -42.10 -22.62
N CYS A 236 22.91 -41.30 -23.69
CA CYS A 236 21.87 -41.40 -24.70
C CYS A 236 21.82 -42.82 -25.26
N LYS A 237 20.64 -43.44 -25.25
CA LYS A 237 20.43 -44.82 -25.73
C LYS A 237 20.86 -45.03 -27.20
N TYR A 238 20.84 -43.98 -28.02
CA TYR A 238 21.05 -44.07 -29.46
C TYR A 238 22.44 -43.65 -29.92
N CYS A 239 23.02 -42.59 -29.34
CA CYS A 239 24.34 -42.09 -29.75
C CYS A 239 25.42 -42.24 -28.69
N SER A 240 25.09 -42.82 -27.52
CA SER A 240 26.00 -43.03 -26.39
C SER A 240 26.62 -41.77 -25.79
N ARG A 241 26.29 -40.57 -26.29
CA ARG A 241 26.72 -39.30 -25.69
C ARG A 241 26.24 -39.21 -24.25
N GLU A 242 27.15 -38.87 -23.35
CA GLU A 242 26.83 -38.60 -21.96
C GLU A 242 25.96 -37.34 -21.84
N ILE A 243 24.92 -37.43 -21.01
CA ILE A 243 23.99 -36.37 -20.63
C ILE A 243 24.25 -36.11 -19.16
N SER A 244 24.99 -35.03 -18.88
CA SER A 244 25.28 -34.60 -17.51
C SER A 244 24.01 -34.07 -16.84
N ILE A 245 23.93 -34.21 -15.51
CA ILE A 245 22.69 -33.91 -14.75
C ILE A 245 22.20 -32.48 -14.98
N GLY A 246 23.12 -31.52 -15.01
CA GLY A 246 22.82 -30.09 -15.10
C GLY A 246 23.15 -29.45 -16.45
N ASP A 247 23.42 -30.24 -17.50
CA ASP A 247 23.71 -29.68 -18.84
C ASP A 247 22.39 -29.32 -19.56
N PRO A 248 22.07 -28.01 -19.74
CA PRO A 248 20.84 -27.58 -20.38
C PRO A 248 20.87 -27.75 -21.91
N GLU A 249 22.04 -28.00 -22.52
CA GLU A 249 22.19 -28.14 -23.97
C GLU A 249 22.26 -29.62 -24.42
N ALA A 250 22.19 -30.57 -23.48
CA ALA A 250 22.23 -31.99 -23.80
C ALA A 250 20.91 -32.51 -24.41
N MET A 251 19.78 -31.88 -24.07
CA MET A 251 18.43 -32.31 -24.45
C MET A 251 17.54 -31.13 -24.81
N TYR A 252 16.49 -31.38 -25.58
CA TYR A 252 15.44 -30.42 -25.89
C TYR A 252 14.08 -31.12 -26.02
N MET A 253 12.98 -30.38 -25.97
CA MET A 253 11.63 -30.91 -26.20
C MET A 253 11.26 -30.88 -27.68
N ASP A 254 10.51 -31.89 -28.12
CA ASP A 254 9.81 -31.87 -29.41
C ASP A 254 8.86 -30.64 -29.48
N PRO A 255 8.82 -29.87 -30.59
CA PRO A 255 8.02 -28.64 -30.72
C PRO A 255 6.50 -28.75 -30.48
N SER A 256 5.93 -29.95 -30.38
CA SER A 256 4.50 -30.15 -30.04
C SER A 256 4.30 -31.08 -28.82
N PRO A 257 4.80 -30.71 -27.63
CA PRO A 257 4.68 -31.59 -26.48
C PRO A 257 3.28 -31.52 -25.89
N THR A 258 2.63 -32.67 -25.68
CA THR A 258 1.50 -32.73 -24.75
C THR A 258 2.08 -32.63 -23.33
N VAL A 259 1.85 -31.49 -22.69
CA VAL A 259 2.25 -31.21 -21.29
C VAL A 259 1.00 -31.30 -20.44
N THR A 260 1.07 -32.01 -19.32
CA THR A 260 0.02 -31.99 -18.30
C THR A 260 0.35 -30.93 -17.26
N TYR A 261 -0.64 -30.38 -16.57
CA TYR A 261 -0.40 -29.45 -15.48
C TYR A 261 -1.28 -29.78 -14.29
N LYS A 262 -0.83 -29.42 -13.10
CA LYS A 262 -1.64 -29.39 -11.87
C LYS A 262 -1.32 -28.13 -11.08
N HIS A 263 -2.25 -27.74 -10.22
CA HIS A 263 -2.01 -26.68 -9.24
C HIS A 263 -1.50 -27.35 -7.96
N GLY A 264 -0.29 -26.98 -7.53
CA GLY A 264 0.31 -27.37 -6.26
C GLY A 264 0.49 -26.16 -5.34
N ASP A 265 0.96 -26.41 -4.11
CA ASP A 265 1.13 -25.38 -3.08
C ASP A 265 2.15 -24.29 -3.46
N ALA A 266 3.07 -24.58 -4.39
CA ALA A 266 4.08 -23.67 -4.89
C ALA A 266 3.75 -23.05 -6.28
N GLY A 267 2.53 -23.27 -6.80
CA GLY A 267 2.09 -22.77 -8.10
C GLY A 267 1.78 -23.88 -9.12
N ILE A 268 1.94 -23.57 -10.42
CA ILE A 268 1.65 -24.51 -11.50
C ILE A 268 2.82 -25.50 -11.63
N GLU A 269 2.53 -26.78 -11.40
CA GLU A 269 3.47 -27.87 -11.65
C GLU A 269 3.22 -28.45 -13.06
N LEU A 270 4.29 -28.56 -13.85
CA LEU A 270 4.24 -29.07 -15.22
C LEU A 270 4.65 -30.54 -15.26
N GLY A 271 3.76 -31.39 -15.75
CA GLY A 271 3.98 -32.79 -16.01
C GLY A 271 4.35 -33.04 -17.48
N MET A 272 5.29 -33.96 -17.71
CA MET A 272 5.77 -34.28 -19.04
C MET A 272 5.95 -35.78 -19.27
N ASN A 273 5.80 -36.17 -20.53
CA ASN A 273 6.17 -37.50 -21.02
C ASN A 273 7.61 -37.47 -21.54
N LEU A 274 8.46 -38.40 -21.08
CA LEU A 274 9.84 -38.48 -21.57
C LEU A 274 9.92 -38.81 -23.08
N ALA A 275 8.85 -39.32 -23.68
CA ALA A 275 8.71 -39.47 -25.13
C ALA A 275 8.88 -38.15 -25.88
N ASN A 276 8.64 -37.00 -25.22
CA ASN A 276 8.77 -35.68 -25.82
C ASN A 276 10.21 -35.13 -25.76
N LEU A 277 11.13 -35.82 -25.07
CA LEU A 277 12.54 -35.41 -25.03
C LEU A 277 13.30 -35.90 -26.25
N ARG A 278 14.25 -35.08 -26.70
CA ARG A 278 15.13 -35.36 -27.84
C ARG A 278 16.57 -35.08 -27.40
N CYS A 279 17.49 -35.97 -27.76
CA CYS A 279 18.91 -35.74 -27.58
C CYS A 279 19.37 -34.65 -28.56
N LYS A 280 20.11 -33.64 -28.09
CA LYS A 280 20.62 -32.59 -28.97
C LYS A 280 21.54 -33.12 -30.08
N ASN A 281 22.24 -34.23 -29.84
CA ASN A 281 23.22 -34.78 -30.76
C ASN A 281 22.61 -35.63 -31.89
N CYS A 282 21.61 -36.47 -31.59
CA CYS A 282 21.06 -37.41 -32.56
C CYS A 282 19.55 -37.26 -32.79
N SER A 283 18.89 -36.33 -32.10
CA SER A 283 17.44 -36.08 -32.16
C SER A 283 16.55 -37.27 -31.76
N TYR A 284 17.09 -38.41 -31.34
CA TYR A 284 16.30 -39.52 -30.79
C TYR A 284 16.02 -39.32 -29.29
N THR A 285 15.00 -39.99 -28.77
CA THR A 285 14.66 -39.95 -27.35
C THR A 285 15.80 -40.52 -26.51
N PRO A 286 16.45 -39.70 -25.65
CA PRO A 286 17.73 -40.07 -25.05
C PRO A 286 17.61 -41.19 -24.02
N ILE A 287 16.49 -41.25 -23.31
CA ILE A 287 16.25 -42.13 -22.17
C ILE A 287 14.91 -42.84 -22.33
N TYR A 288 14.92 -44.16 -22.13
CA TYR A 288 13.74 -45.01 -22.22
C TYR A 288 13.80 -46.13 -21.18
N CYS A 289 12.88 -46.08 -20.23
CA CYS A 289 12.54 -47.17 -19.32
C CYS A 289 11.04 -47.10 -19.03
N LYS A 290 10.38 -48.24 -18.82
CA LYS A 290 8.93 -48.27 -18.55
C LYS A 290 8.57 -47.49 -17.29
N SER A 291 9.41 -47.57 -16.26
CA SER A 291 9.31 -46.79 -15.03
C SER A 291 10.70 -46.57 -14.43
N TYR A 292 10.82 -45.53 -13.61
CA TYR A 292 12.02 -45.21 -12.86
C TYR A 292 11.68 -45.17 -11.37
N SER A 293 12.52 -45.75 -10.51
CA SER A 293 12.35 -45.62 -9.06
C SER A 293 12.99 -44.31 -8.59
N CYS A 294 12.23 -43.50 -7.85
CA CYS A 294 12.75 -42.28 -7.25
C CYS A 294 13.77 -42.64 -6.15
N PRO A 295 15.03 -42.18 -6.23
CA PRO A 295 16.05 -42.47 -5.22
C PRO A 295 15.71 -41.95 -3.83
N SER A 296 14.95 -40.85 -3.73
CA SER A 296 14.64 -40.19 -2.46
C SER A 296 13.44 -40.79 -1.71
N CYS A 297 12.38 -41.17 -2.43
CA CYS A 297 11.14 -41.64 -1.80
C CYS A 297 10.66 -43.02 -2.27
N GLY A 298 11.42 -43.71 -3.13
CA GLY A 298 11.09 -45.04 -3.63
C GLY A 298 9.88 -45.13 -4.55
N SER A 299 9.24 -43.99 -4.88
CA SER A 299 8.06 -43.99 -5.73
C SER A 299 8.42 -44.37 -7.17
N SER A 300 7.61 -45.26 -7.75
CA SER A 300 7.71 -45.60 -9.17
C SER A 300 7.16 -44.44 -10.00
N THR A 301 8.00 -43.88 -10.86
CA THR A 301 7.66 -42.79 -11.78
C THR A 301 7.52 -43.38 -13.18
N PRO A 302 6.29 -43.52 -13.71
CA PRO A 302 6.06 -44.00 -15.07
C PRO A 302 6.70 -43.11 -16.12
N TYR A 303 7.06 -43.70 -17.27
CA TYR A 303 7.66 -42.99 -18.41
C TYR A 303 6.87 -41.73 -18.86
N ALA A 304 5.55 -41.75 -18.68
CA ALA A 304 4.64 -40.69 -19.09
C ALA A 304 4.26 -39.69 -17.98
N SER A 305 4.90 -39.77 -16.79
CA SER A 305 4.43 -39.06 -15.59
C SER A 305 5.55 -38.39 -14.80
N PHE A 306 6.50 -37.77 -15.51
CA PHE A 306 7.54 -36.96 -14.90
C PHE A 306 7.05 -35.56 -14.61
N TRP A 307 7.59 -34.92 -13.58
CA TRP A 307 7.27 -33.54 -13.20
C TRP A 307 8.51 -32.67 -13.31
N ILE A 308 8.37 -31.45 -13.83
CA ILE A 308 9.47 -30.50 -13.89
C ILE A 308 9.64 -29.88 -12.50
N ILE A 309 10.79 -30.13 -11.88
CA ILE A 309 11.14 -29.57 -10.57
C ILE A 309 12.19 -28.48 -10.75
N SER A 310 12.10 -27.43 -9.93
CA SER A 310 13.12 -26.40 -9.87
C SER A 310 14.46 -27.02 -9.47
N SER A 311 15.47 -26.90 -10.34
CA SER A 311 16.83 -27.30 -9.96
C SER A 311 17.26 -26.50 -8.72
N PRO A 312 17.88 -27.12 -7.70
CA PRO A 312 18.34 -26.42 -6.49
C PRO A 312 19.44 -25.35 -6.75
N ALA A 313 19.83 -25.13 -8.01
CA ALA A 313 20.88 -24.20 -8.42
C ALA A 313 20.38 -22.79 -8.83
N GLN A 314 19.13 -22.42 -8.57
CA GLN A 314 18.64 -21.04 -8.77
C GLN A 314 18.08 -20.42 -7.48
N ASN A 315 18.77 -20.62 -6.36
CA ASN A 315 18.76 -19.61 -5.29
C ASN A 315 19.87 -18.60 -5.59
N THR A 316 19.71 -17.84 -6.67
CA THR A 316 20.34 -16.52 -6.68
C THR A 316 19.44 -15.64 -5.84
N ASN A 317 19.92 -15.27 -4.65
CA ASN A 317 19.58 -13.98 -4.06
C ASN A 317 19.96 -12.91 -5.11
N ALA A 318 19.10 -12.72 -6.10
CA ALA A 318 19.15 -11.55 -6.94
C ALA A 318 18.59 -10.45 -6.04
N ASP A 319 19.44 -9.49 -5.69
CA ASP A 319 19.07 -8.29 -4.94
C ASP A 319 17.76 -7.75 -5.52
N THR A 320 16.65 -7.98 -4.81
CA THR A 320 15.34 -7.52 -5.23
C THR A 320 15.30 -6.03 -4.98
N VAL A 321 15.49 -5.26 -6.05
CA VAL A 321 15.24 -3.81 -6.03
C VAL A 321 13.80 -3.58 -5.59
N SER A 322 13.62 -2.99 -4.41
CA SER A 322 12.30 -2.66 -3.85
C SER A 322 11.95 -1.19 -4.04
N VAL A 323 10.66 -0.88 -3.95
CA VAL A 323 10.16 0.51 -3.93
C VAL A 323 10.80 1.29 -2.78
N GLU A 324 10.90 0.68 -1.61
CA GLU A 324 11.45 1.32 -0.41
C GLU A 324 12.92 1.70 -0.61
N GLU A 325 13.71 0.89 -1.32
CA GLU A 325 15.11 1.20 -1.60
C GLU A 325 15.24 2.36 -2.59
N VAL A 326 14.47 2.33 -3.68
CA VAL A 326 14.53 3.33 -4.76
C VAL A 326 14.00 4.70 -4.31
N PHE A 327 12.99 4.70 -3.43
CA PHE A 327 12.35 5.91 -2.92
C PHE A 327 12.73 6.24 -1.47
N LYS A 328 13.81 5.65 -0.94
CA LYS A 328 14.23 5.81 0.47
C LYS A 328 14.38 7.27 0.93
N GLU A 329 14.88 8.14 0.06
CA GLU A 329 15.09 9.56 0.37
C GLU A 329 13.76 10.32 0.47
N GLU A 330 12.84 10.07 -0.47
CA GLU A 330 11.48 10.64 -0.42
C GLU A 330 10.74 10.15 0.81
N ILE A 331 10.81 8.85 1.09
CA ILE A 331 10.20 8.21 2.26
C ILE A 331 10.75 8.83 3.57
N ALA A 332 12.07 8.90 3.72
CA ALA A 332 12.72 9.47 4.90
C ALA A 332 12.33 10.95 5.11
N SER A 333 12.16 11.72 4.03
CA SER A 333 11.75 13.12 4.12
C SER A 333 10.36 13.32 4.75
N TYR A 334 9.51 12.29 4.77
CA TYR A 334 8.15 12.37 5.30
C TYR A 334 8.08 11.92 6.76
N GLU A 335 9.08 11.18 7.27
CA GLU A 335 9.08 10.67 8.64
C GLU A 335 9.16 11.80 9.69
N CYS A 336 9.73 12.96 9.33
CA CYS A 336 9.72 14.18 10.15
C CYS A 336 8.31 14.74 10.42
N TRP A 337 7.31 14.39 9.58
CA TRP A 337 5.91 14.81 9.72
C TRP A 337 5.04 13.79 10.46
N SER A 338 5.59 12.60 10.76
CA SER A 338 4.88 11.54 11.47
C SER A 338 5.16 11.49 12.98
N GLN A 339 5.97 12.44 13.50
CA GLN A 339 6.28 12.61 14.93
C GLN A 339 5.45 13.75 15.56
#